data_AF-A0A838QGR5-F1
#
_entry.id   AF-A0A838QGR5-F1
#
_cell.length_a   1.000
_cell.length_b   1.000
_cell.length_c   1.000
_cell.angle_alpha   90.00
_cell.angle_beta   90.00
_cell.angle_gamma   90.00
#
_symmetry.space_group_name_H-M   'P 1'
#
loop_
_entity.id
_entity.type
_entity.pdbx_description
1 polymer ?
#
loop_
_entity_poly.entity_id
_entity_poly.type
_entity_poly.pdbx_seq_one_letter_code
_entity_poly.pdbx_strand_id
1 'polypeptide(L)'
;MQHHLSTMEMDGSPCTVSVRIAYDGIEYIGRLFFSDPETGEGIPDHGAIPGRTVDEAIELARRLNLDDLTRRFHRARADKRRYSSLRRATDEMLMKIKYMNRVSVNMRNGLLDLDGAKQEIELIQRQLHDMIDRLPGHAGMEG
;
A
#
# COMPACT_ATOMS: atom_id res chain seq x y z
N MET A 1 5.02 -1.51 -15.67
CA MET A 1 6.26 -0.71 -15.90
C MET A 1 6.12 0.65 -15.23
N GLN A 2 7.18 1.25 -14.69
CA GLN A 2 7.14 2.58 -14.04
C GLN A 2 7.96 3.59 -14.84
N HIS A 3 7.38 4.76 -15.12
CA HIS A 3 8.01 5.83 -15.90
C HIS A 3 7.99 7.13 -15.11
N HIS A 4 9.14 7.76 -14.97
CA HIS A 4 9.24 9.08 -14.36
C HIS A 4 8.56 10.14 -15.24
N LEU A 5 7.83 11.06 -14.61
CA LEU A 5 7.20 12.20 -15.28
C LEU A 5 7.92 13.51 -14.92
N SER A 6 8.01 13.82 -13.63
CA SER A 6 8.65 15.03 -13.11
C SER A 6 8.93 14.91 -11.61
N THR A 7 9.75 15.80 -11.06
CA THR A 7 9.85 16.05 -9.62
C THR A 7 9.37 17.49 -9.36
N MET A 8 8.51 17.69 -8.36
CA MET A 8 7.92 18.99 -8.03
C MET A 8 7.65 19.13 -6.54
N GLU A 9 7.45 20.36 -6.09
CA GLU A 9 7.08 20.63 -4.70
C GLU A 9 5.57 20.41 -4.48
N MET A 10 5.21 19.59 -3.50
CA MET A 10 3.82 19.34 -3.10
C MET A 10 3.72 19.51 -1.58
N ASP A 11 2.84 20.41 -1.12
CA ASP A 11 2.66 20.72 0.31
C ASP A 11 3.97 21.06 1.04
N GLY A 12 4.89 21.78 0.38
CA GLY A 12 6.18 22.19 0.95
C GLY A 12 7.24 21.08 0.99
N SER A 13 7.02 19.94 0.34
CA SER A 13 7.97 18.83 0.28
C SER A 13 8.27 18.40 -1.16
N PRO A 14 9.51 18.02 -1.49
CA PRO A 14 9.83 17.44 -2.79
C PRO A 14 9.05 16.15 -3.04
N CYS A 15 8.46 16.02 -4.22
CA CYS A 15 7.68 14.86 -4.62
C CYS A 15 8.04 14.46 -6.05
N THR A 16 8.53 13.24 -6.22
CA THR A 16 8.67 12.61 -7.53
C THR A 16 7.34 12.03 -7.99
N VAL A 17 6.93 12.39 -9.20
CA VAL A 17 5.74 11.88 -9.86
C VAL A 17 6.15 10.91 -10.96
N SER A 18 5.56 9.72 -10.93
CA SER A 18 5.75 8.70 -11.96
C SER A 18 4.41 8.09 -12.38
N VAL A 19 4.35 7.47 -13.55
CA VAL A 19 3.20 6.68 -14.00
C VAL A 19 3.58 5.20 -14.01
N ARG A 20 2.74 4.38 -13.40
CA ARG A 20 2.81 2.91 -13.44
C ARG A 20 1.76 2.39 -14.40
N ILE A 21 2.19 1.62 -15.39
CA ILE A 21 1.33 1.10 -16.45
C ILE A 21 1.17 -0.41 -16.31
N ALA A 22 -0.07 -0.86 -16.41
CA ALA A 22 -0.49 -2.26 -16.47
C ALA A 22 -1.53 -2.44 -17.60
N TYR A 23 -1.63 -3.64 -18.15
CA TYR A 23 -2.69 -3.99 -19.11
C TYR A 23 -3.82 -4.69 -18.37
N ASP A 24 -5.07 -4.29 -18.61
CA ASP A 24 -6.24 -4.84 -17.90
C ASP A 24 -7.00 -5.92 -18.69
N GLY A 25 -6.53 -6.27 -19.90
CA GLY A 25 -7.21 -7.19 -20.81
C GLY A 25 -7.96 -6.51 -21.94
N ILE A 26 -8.13 -5.18 -21.88
CA ILE A 26 -8.76 -4.35 -22.92
C ILE A 26 -7.79 -3.26 -23.35
N GLU A 27 -7.28 -2.46 -22.41
CA GLU A 27 -6.40 -1.32 -22.68
C GLU A 27 -5.25 -1.22 -21.67
N TYR A 28 -4.29 -0.32 -21.93
CA TYR A 28 -3.22 0.00 -20.98
C TYR A 28 -3.72 1.06 -20.00
N ILE A 29 -3.64 0.76 -18.71
CA ILE A 29 -4.04 1.64 -17.63
C ILE A 29 -2.79 2.17 -16.93
N GLY A 30 -2.54 3.47 -17.10
CA GLY A 30 -1.61 4.24 -16.28
C GLY A 30 -2.23 4.65 -14.95
N ARG A 31 -1.44 4.60 -13.87
CA ARG A 31 -1.76 5.17 -12.56
C ARG A 31 -0.58 5.97 -12.04
N LEU A 32 -0.82 7.19 -11.56
CA LEU A 32 0.26 7.99 -10.99
C LEU A 32 0.76 7.36 -9.68
N PHE A 33 2.01 7.63 -9.36
CA PHE A 33 2.64 7.29 -8.10
C PHE A 33 3.46 8.50 -7.64
N PHE A 34 3.09 9.01 -6.48
CA PHE A 34 3.70 10.17 -5.84
C PHE A 34 4.63 9.67 -4.74
N SER A 35 5.93 9.91 -4.86
CA SER A 35 6.92 9.39 -3.93
C SER A 35 7.91 10.44 -3.47
N ASP A 36 8.42 10.24 -2.27
CA ASP A 36 9.59 10.95 -1.78
C ASP A 36 10.81 10.61 -2.66
N PRO A 37 11.58 11.61 -3.14
CA PRO A 37 12.70 11.38 -4.05
C PRO A 37 13.88 10.62 -3.43
N GLU A 38 14.06 10.68 -2.11
CA GLU A 38 15.23 10.09 -1.42
C GLU A 38 14.94 8.64 -1.02
N THR A 39 13.77 8.40 -0.46
CA THR A 39 13.37 7.09 0.07
C THR A 39 12.64 6.23 -0.97
N GLY A 40 12.03 6.85 -1.98
CA GLY A 40 11.16 6.18 -2.95
C GLY A 40 9.81 5.73 -2.38
N GLU A 41 9.54 5.97 -1.09
CA GLU A 41 8.26 5.67 -0.47
C GLU A 41 7.18 6.62 -1.00
N GLY A 42 6.00 6.09 -1.28
CA GLY A 42 4.98 6.87 -1.96
C GLY A 42 3.57 6.33 -1.87
N ILE A 43 2.66 7.08 -2.49
CA ILE A 43 1.24 6.78 -2.58
C ILE A 43 0.81 6.62 -4.05
N PRO A 44 0.08 5.56 -4.39
CA PRO A 44 -0.52 5.43 -5.71
C PRO A 44 -1.75 6.33 -5.83
N ASP A 45 -1.94 6.93 -7.00
CA ASP A 45 -3.22 7.48 -7.43
C ASP A 45 -4.13 6.35 -7.93
N HIS A 46 -5.40 6.38 -7.54
CA HIS A 46 -6.40 5.46 -8.07
C HIS A 46 -7.03 5.95 -9.39
N GLY A 47 -6.79 7.21 -9.78
CA GLY A 47 -7.24 7.75 -11.06
C GLY A 47 -6.53 7.12 -12.25
N ALA A 48 -7.31 6.42 -13.09
CA ALA A 48 -6.81 5.81 -14.32
C ALA A 48 -6.38 6.85 -15.36
N ILE A 49 -5.41 6.47 -16.18
CA ILE A 49 -4.97 7.16 -17.40
C ILE A 49 -5.00 6.10 -18.51
N PRO A 50 -6.14 5.95 -19.22
CA PRO A 50 -6.29 4.91 -20.24
C PRO A 50 -5.52 5.27 -21.50
N GLY A 51 -4.87 4.28 -22.11
CA GLY A 51 -4.19 4.40 -23.39
C GLY A 51 -4.27 3.08 -24.18
N ARG A 52 -4.41 3.16 -25.51
CA ARG A 52 -4.41 1.99 -26.40
C ARG A 52 -3.03 1.37 -26.50
N THR A 53 -1.98 2.16 -26.23
CA THR A 53 -0.60 1.71 -26.10
C THR A 53 0.02 2.22 -24.80
N VAL A 54 1.15 1.63 -24.41
CA VAL A 54 1.96 2.14 -23.29
C VAL A 54 2.36 3.60 -23.52
N ASP A 55 2.85 3.93 -24.72
CA ASP A 55 3.30 5.28 -25.05
C ASP A 55 2.16 6.30 -25.00
N GLU A 56 0.95 5.92 -25.44
CA GLU A 56 -0.22 6.80 -25.34
C GLU A 56 -0.56 7.10 -23.87
N ALA A 57 -0.54 6.09 -23.00
CA ALA A 57 -0.78 6.30 -21.57
C ALA A 57 0.29 7.20 -20.93
N ILE A 58 1.56 7.08 -21.35
CA ILE A 58 2.65 7.96 -20.88
C ILE A 58 2.42 9.39 -21.36
N GLU A 59 2.11 9.60 -22.64
CA GLU A 59 1.88 10.92 -23.21
C GLU A 59 0.67 11.61 -22.60
N LEU A 60 -0.42 10.87 -22.34
CA LEU A 60 -1.56 11.40 -21.61
C LEU A 60 -1.20 11.79 -20.17
N ALA A 61 -0.35 11.00 -19.50
CA ALA A 61 0.15 11.35 -18.17
C ALA A 61 1.04 12.60 -18.17
N ARG A 62 1.87 12.79 -19.21
CA ARG A 62 2.73 13.97 -19.37
C ARG A 62 1.96 15.26 -19.66
N ARG A 63 0.74 15.17 -20.19
CA ARG A 63 -0.14 16.33 -20.43
C ARG A 63 -0.80 16.89 -19.18
N LEU A 64 -0.76 16.16 -18.06
CA LEU A 64 -1.28 16.65 -16.79
C LEU A 64 -0.46 17.85 -16.34
N ASN A 65 -1.15 18.95 -16.08
CA ASN A 65 -0.50 20.16 -15.56
C ASN A 65 -0.30 20.07 -14.04
N LEU A 66 0.30 21.11 -13.46
CA LEU A 66 0.55 21.15 -12.02
C LEU A 66 -0.74 21.01 -11.20
N ASP A 67 -1.81 21.71 -11.57
CA ASP A 67 -3.08 21.67 -10.85
C ASP A 67 -3.73 20.27 -10.87
N ASP A 68 -3.65 19.56 -12.00
CA ASP A 68 -4.10 18.18 -12.13
C ASP A 68 -3.34 17.26 -11.18
N LEU A 69 -2.01 17.40 -11.16
CA LEU A 69 -1.13 16.59 -10.34
C LEU A 69 -1.32 16.87 -8.86
N THR A 70 -1.45 18.14 -8.46
CA THR A 70 -1.72 18.56 -7.08
C THR A 70 -3.08 18.05 -6.61
N ARG A 71 -4.14 18.17 -7.43
CA ARG A 71 -5.47 17.62 -7.10
C ARG A 71 -5.44 16.11 -6.91
N ARG A 72 -4.77 15.38 -7.82
CA ARG A 72 -4.63 13.92 -7.74
C ARG A 72 -3.79 13.50 -6.53
N PHE A 73 -2.73 14.26 -6.22
CA PHE A 73 -1.92 14.06 -5.02
C PHE A 73 -2.75 14.20 -3.75
N HIS A 74 -3.53 15.27 -3.60
CA HIS A 74 -4.37 15.46 -2.43
C HIS A 74 -5.42 14.37 -2.27
N ARG A 75 -6.03 13.91 -3.37
CA ARG A 75 -6.96 12.77 -3.35
C ARG A 75 -6.26 11.50 -2.87
N ALA A 76 -5.13 11.14 -3.49
CA ALA A 76 -4.34 9.97 -3.09
C ALA A 76 -3.90 10.05 -1.61
N ARG A 77 -3.54 11.26 -1.14
CA ARG A 77 -3.14 11.50 0.25
C ARG A 77 -4.32 11.41 1.21
N ALA A 78 -5.50 11.90 0.82
CA ALA A 78 -6.73 11.75 1.60
C ALA A 78 -7.13 10.27 1.71
N ASP A 79 -7.06 9.51 0.62
CA ASP A 79 -7.30 8.06 0.63
C ASP A 79 -6.28 7.32 1.51
N LYS A 80 -4.99 7.65 1.40
CA LYS A 80 -3.94 7.09 2.28
C LYS A 80 -4.26 7.34 3.75
N ARG A 81 -4.69 8.56 4.11
CA ARG A 81 -5.07 8.92 5.48
C ARG A 81 -6.31 8.15 5.94
N ARG A 82 -7.34 8.05 5.08
CA ARG A 82 -8.59 7.35 5.37
C ARG A 82 -8.40 5.87 5.69
N TYR A 83 -7.43 5.22 5.05
CA TYR A 83 -7.16 3.79 5.22
C TYR A 83 -5.91 3.51 6.07
N SER A 84 -5.31 4.52 6.72
CA SER A 84 -4.06 4.36 7.48
C SER A 84 -4.22 3.38 8.64
N SER A 85 -5.27 3.52 9.44
CA SER A 85 -5.60 2.63 10.56
C SER A 85 -5.88 1.21 10.10
N LEU A 86 -6.64 1.04 9.01
CA LEU A 86 -6.93 -0.27 8.42
C LEU A 86 -5.65 -0.95 7.91
N ARG A 87 -4.78 -0.20 7.24
CA ARG A 87 -3.50 -0.70 6.75
C ARG A 87 -2.58 -1.11 7.89
N ARG A 88 -2.47 -0.28 8.94
CA ARG A 88 -1.68 -0.60 10.13
C ARG A 88 -2.16 -1.88 10.82
N ALA A 89 -3.47 -2.03 10.99
CA ALA A 89 -4.04 -3.26 11.55
C ALA A 89 -3.74 -4.49 10.67
N THR A 90 -3.80 -4.33 9.34
CA THR A 90 -3.46 -5.39 8.39
C THR A 90 -1.98 -5.78 8.47
N ASP A 91 -1.08 -4.80 8.52
CA ASP A 91 0.36 -5.05 8.64
C ASP A 91 0.70 -5.76 9.97
N GLU A 92 0.05 -5.36 11.07
CA GLU A 92 0.20 -6.02 12.37
C GLU A 92 -0.29 -7.48 12.35
N MET A 93 -1.45 -7.74 11.74
CA MET A 93 -1.95 -9.11 11.53
C MET A 93 -0.96 -9.95 10.71
N LEU A 94 -0.40 -9.40 9.62
CA LEU A 94 0.59 -10.11 8.80
C LEU A 94 1.85 -10.44 9.59
N MET A 95 2.35 -9.53 10.44
CA MET A 95 3.49 -9.80 11.31
C MET A 95 3.20 -10.93 12.28
N LYS A 96 2.02 -10.95 12.91
CA LYS A 96 1.59 -12.01 13.82
C LYS A 96 1.45 -13.35 13.13
N ILE A 97 0.88 -13.40 11.92
CA ILE A 97 0.81 -14.63 11.11
C ILE A 97 2.21 -15.16 10.78
N LYS A 98 3.13 -14.30 10.35
CA LYS A 98 4.53 -14.69 10.09
C LYS A 98 5.21 -15.23 11.34
N TYR A 99 4.96 -14.62 12.49
CA TYR A 99 5.49 -15.08 13.76
C TYR A 99 4.93 -16.44 14.16
N MET A 100 3.61 -16.64 14.08
CA MET A 100 2.95 -17.92 14.33
C MET A 100 3.50 -19.04 13.42
N ASN A 101 3.75 -18.74 12.14
CA ASN A 101 4.39 -19.67 11.22
C ASN A 101 5.80 -20.04 11.68
N ARG A 102 6.59 -19.08 12.17
CA ARG A 102 7.93 -19.34 12.70
C ARG A 102 7.89 -20.24 13.94
N VAL A 103 6.97 -19.99 14.87
CA VAL A 103 6.76 -20.82 16.06
C VAL A 103 6.39 -22.25 15.66
N SER A 104 5.45 -22.40 14.71
CA SER A 104 5.00 -23.71 14.21
C SER A 104 6.13 -24.52 13.56
N VAL A 105 6.99 -23.86 12.76
CA VAL A 105 8.16 -24.50 12.13
C VAL A 105 9.18 -24.93 13.19
N ASN A 106 9.48 -24.07 14.16
CA ASN A 106 10.42 -24.39 15.23
C ASN A 106 9.91 -25.54 16.13
N MET A 107 8.61 -25.57 16.44
CA MET A 107 7.96 -26.67 17.14
C MET A 107 8.11 -27.99 16.37
N ARG A 108 7.82 -27.99 15.06
CA ARG A 108 7.97 -29.18 14.20
C ARG A 108 9.40 -29.71 14.16
N ASN A 109 10.38 -28.81 14.25
CA ASN A 109 11.80 -29.15 14.23
C ASN A 109 12.35 -29.53 15.62
N GLY A 110 11.51 -29.59 16.66
CA GLY A 110 11.92 -29.90 18.03
C GLY A 110 12.78 -28.82 18.70
N LEU A 111 12.81 -27.60 18.13
CA LEU A 111 13.59 -26.47 18.64
C LEU A 111 12.85 -25.66 19.71
N LEU A 112 11.58 -25.98 19.93
CA LEU A 112 10.68 -25.33 20.90
C LEU A 112 9.94 -26.41 21.67
N ASP A 113 9.74 -26.15 22.97
CA ASP A 113 8.89 -26.99 23.81
C ASP A 113 7.45 -27.03 23.26
N LEU A 114 6.85 -28.21 23.30
CA LEU A 114 5.59 -28.50 22.61
C LEU A 114 4.40 -27.83 23.30
N ASP A 115 4.44 -27.74 24.62
CA ASP A 115 3.39 -27.08 25.40
C ASP A 115 3.54 -25.56 25.36
N GLY A 116 4.79 -25.05 25.44
CA GLY A 116 5.08 -23.63 25.25
C GLY A 116 4.68 -23.13 23.86
N ALA A 117 5.01 -23.87 22.79
CA ALA A 117 4.64 -23.51 21.43
C ALA A 117 3.12 -23.50 21.21
N LYS A 118 2.38 -24.45 21.79
CA LYS A 118 0.91 -24.46 21.74
C LYS A 118 0.30 -23.23 22.41
N GLN A 119 0.76 -22.89 23.62
CA GLN A 119 0.27 -21.72 24.34
C GLN A 119 0.54 -20.42 23.56
N GLU A 120 1.71 -20.31 22.95
CA GLU A 120 2.06 -19.14 22.14
C GLU A 120 1.22 -19.04 20.86
N ILE A 121 0.98 -20.15 20.17
CA ILE A 121 0.07 -20.18 19.00
C ILE A 121 -1.35 -19.78 19.41
N GLU A 122 -1.88 -20.32 20.51
CA GLU A 122 -3.21 -19.96 21.01
C GLU A 122 -3.32 -18.47 21.35
N LEU A 123 -2.29 -17.90 21.98
CA LEU A 123 -2.25 -16.47 22.29
C LEU A 123 -2.30 -15.63 21.01
N ILE A 124 -1.51 -15.99 20.00
CA ILE A 124 -1.49 -15.28 18.71
C ILE A 124 -2.84 -15.40 18.00
N GLN A 125 -3.48 -16.57 18.04
CA GLN A 125 -4.81 -16.77 17.46
C GLN A 125 -5.87 -15.88 18.12
N ARG A 126 -5.88 -15.78 19.46
CA ARG A 126 -6.80 -14.87 20.18
C ARG A 126 -6.57 -13.42 19.78
N GLN A 127 -5.30 -12.99 19.71
CA GLN A 127 -4.96 -11.63 19.29
C GLN A 127 -5.39 -11.33 17.84
N LEU A 128 -5.26 -12.30 16.93
CA LEU A 128 -5.72 -12.16 15.55
C LEU A 128 -7.25 -12.05 15.48
N HIS A 129 -7.99 -12.85 16.25
CA HIS A 129 -9.45 -12.74 16.34
C HIS A 129 -9.89 -11.37 16.87
N ASP A 130 -9.28 -10.90 17.95
CA ASP A 130 -9.57 -9.58 18.52
C ASP A 130 -9.30 -8.44 17.51
N MET A 131 -8.25 -8.57 16.69
CA MET A 131 -7.97 -7.62 15.62
C MET A 131 -9.05 -7.63 14.55
N ILE A 132 -9.47 -8.81 14.10
CA ILE A 132 -10.51 -8.98 13.08
C ILE A 132 -11.82 -8.34 13.56
N ASP A 133 -12.21 -8.57 14.81
CA ASP A 133 -13.43 -8.00 15.39
C ASP A 133 -13.40 -6.47 15.47
N ARG A 134 -12.21 -5.88 15.56
CA ARG A 134 -12.00 -4.41 15.60
C ARG A 134 -11.84 -3.78 14.22
N LEU A 135 -11.60 -4.57 13.15
CA LEU A 135 -11.41 -4.06 11.78
C LEU A 135 -12.57 -3.19 11.27
N PRO A 136 -13.86 -3.52 11.49
CA PRO A 136 -14.96 -2.66 11.06
C PRO A 136 -14.88 -1.25 11.65
N GLY A 137 -14.33 -1.11 12.87
CA GLY A 137 -14.08 0.18 13.51
C GLY A 137 -12.92 0.97 12.92
N HIS A 138 -12.07 0.38 12.09
CA HIS A 138 -10.92 1.05 11.48
C HIS A 138 -11.20 1.59 10.07
N ALA A 139 -12.33 1.23 9.47
CA ALA A 139 -12.74 1.73 8.16
C ALA A 139 -13.29 3.17 8.27
N GLY A 140 -12.49 4.16 7.85
CA GLY A 140 -12.93 5.56 7.78
C GLY A 140 -12.72 6.40 9.04
N MET A 141 -11.97 5.90 10.03
CA MET A 141 -11.46 6.76 11.10
C MET A 141 -10.16 7.45 10.65
N GLU A 142 -10.17 8.78 10.63
CA GLU A 142 -8.96 9.58 10.47
C GLU A 142 -8.02 9.31 11.66
N GLY A 143 -6.81 8.83 11.37
CA GLY A 143 -5.73 8.62 12.35
C GLY A 143 -4.73 9.76 12.32
#